data_AF-A0A7C2WMM1-F1
#
_entry.id   AF-A0A7C2WMM1-F1
#
_cell.length_a   1.000
_cell.length_b   1.000
_cell.length_c   1.000
_cell.angle_alpha   90.00
_cell.angle_beta   90.00
_cell.angle_gamma   90.00
#
_symmetry.space_group_name_H-M   'P 1'
#
loop_
_entity.id
_entity.type
_entity.pdbx_description
1 polymer ?
#
loop_
_entity_poly.entity_id
_entity_poly.type
_entity_poly.pdbx_seq_one_letter_code
_entity_poly.pdbx_strand_id
1 'polypeptide(L)'
;MGNRRYRRNTTNASTGLGASTYRKSNQRYQNLDSRRSKTGSKQTLNSGVYVLEIFAEKNFSVRIKKFAGRIFSAGYYYYIGSAQKNLKQRLTRHLSKNKIIHWHIDHITTIKSNITKSIFISFGSSKDLECELANCFEQIHNIDRSILGFGNSDSNCSSTHLFFSKKKIVYSHLFSLYQSMVRLIPSDIDTL
;
A
#
# COMPACT_ATOMS: atom_id res chain seq x y z
N MET A 1 -48.52 19.01 -26.42
CA MET A 1 -47.81 18.23 -25.39
C MET A 1 -47.30 16.97 -26.07
N GLY A 2 -46.08 16.94 -26.63
CA GLY A 2 -44.85 16.79 -25.85
C GLY A 2 -44.29 15.38 -26.09
N ASN A 3 -43.88 15.14 -27.34
CA ASN A 3 -43.28 13.94 -27.90
C ASN A 3 -41.99 13.52 -27.16
N ARG A 4 -41.71 12.20 -26.97
CA ARG A 4 -40.52 11.52 -27.55
C ARG A 4 -40.26 10.10 -27.00
N ARG A 5 -40.17 9.18 -27.96
CA ARG A 5 -39.57 7.84 -27.93
C ARG A 5 -38.10 7.89 -27.50
N TYR A 6 -37.63 6.91 -26.73
CA TYR A 6 -36.22 6.44 -26.72
C TYR A 6 -36.26 4.93 -26.38
N ARG A 7 -36.28 4.02 -27.35
CA ARG A 7 -35.17 3.53 -28.21
C ARG A 7 -34.08 2.83 -27.41
N ARG A 8 -34.09 1.49 -27.48
CA ARG A 8 -32.94 0.63 -27.22
C ARG A 8 -31.75 1.16 -28.03
N ASN A 9 -30.65 1.46 -27.36
CA ASN A 9 -29.34 1.59 -28.01
C ASN A 9 -28.35 0.71 -27.26
N THR A 10 -28.00 -0.38 -27.93
CA THR A 10 -26.71 -1.04 -27.84
C THR A 10 -25.59 -0.05 -28.17
N THR A 11 -24.63 0.12 -27.27
CA THR A 11 -23.27 0.53 -27.64
C THR A 11 -22.28 -0.29 -26.82
N ASN A 12 -21.66 -1.25 -27.51
CA ASN A 12 -20.34 -1.75 -27.15
C ASN A 12 -19.36 -0.57 -27.15
N ALA A 13 -18.60 -0.40 -26.07
CA ALA A 13 -17.32 0.30 -26.10
C ALA A 13 -16.45 -0.22 -24.95
N SER A 14 -15.63 -1.18 -25.32
CA SER A 14 -14.36 -1.58 -24.72
C SER A 14 -13.60 -0.46 -23.99
N THR A 15 -13.14 -0.74 -22.77
CA THR A 15 -11.79 -0.38 -22.31
C THR A 15 -11.28 -1.44 -21.32
N GLY A 16 -11.06 -2.65 -21.84
CA GLY A 16 -10.10 -3.56 -21.24
C GLY A 16 -8.69 -2.97 -21.44
N LEU A 17 -8.22 -2.17 -20.47
CA LEU A 17 -6.88 -1.56 -20.52
C LEU A 17 -6.00 -1.89 -19.30
N GLY A 18 -6.51 -2.62 -18.29
CA GLY A 18 -5.72 -2.98 -17.10
C GLY A 18 -4.96 -4.32 -17.19
N ALA A 19 -5.55 -5.34 -17.82
CA ALA A 19 -4.98 -6.69 -17.81
C ALA A 19 -3.91 -6.93 -18.91
N SER A 20 -4.03 -6.24 -20.06
CA SER A 20 -3.14 -6.46 -21.21
C SER A 20 -1.78 -5.77 -21.05
N THR A 21 -1.70 -4.67 -20.30
CA THR A 21 -0.46 -3.93 -20.05
C THR A 21 0.40 -4.69 -19.03
N TYR A 22 -0.21 -5.28 -17.99
CA TYR A 22 0.47 -6.14 -17.02
C TYR A 22 1.09 -7.40 -17.67
N ARG A 23 0.37 -8.04 -18.60
CA ARG A 23 0.89 -9.22 -19.32
C ARG A 23 2.13 -8.89 -20.17
N LYS A 24 2.19 -7.68 -20.74
CA LYS A 24 3.36 -7.19 -21.51
C LYS A 24 4.51 -6.72 -20.61
N SER A 25 4.25 -6.13 -19.44
CA SER A 25 5.30 -5.76 -18.49
C SER A 25 5.92 -6.99 -17.82
N ASN A 26 5.13 -8.03 -17.49
CA ASN A 26 5.65 -9.29 -16.93
C ASN A 26 6.64 -9.98 -17.88
N GLN A 27 6.38 -9.94 -19.18
CA GLN A 27 7.31 -10.49 -20.18
C GLN A 27 8.61 -9.67 -20.27
N ARG A 28 8.54 -8.36 -20.00
CA ARG A 28 9.73 -7.47 -19.94
C ARG A 28 10.56 -7.71 -18.66
N TYR A 29 9.92 -7.99 -17.52
CA TYR A 29 10.60 -8.38 -16.28
C TYR A 29 11.25 -9.76 -16.37
N GLN A 30 10.56 -10.76 -16.95
CA GLN A 30 11.16 -12.09 -17.19
C GLN A 30 12.33 -12.04 -18.19
N ASN A 31 12.30 -11.11 -19.15
CA ASN A 31 13.39 -10.94 -20.11
C ASN A 31 14.61 -10.19 -19.53
N LEU A 32 14.44 -9.36 -18.48
CA LEU A 32 15.55 -8.70 -17.80
C LEU A 32 16.39 -9.68 -16.96
N ASP A 33 15.78 -10.74 -16.41
CA ASP A 33 16.48 -11.82 -15.70
C ASP A 33 17.29 -12.74 -16.64
N SER A 34 16.91 -12.84 -17.92
CA SER A 34 17.53 -13.77 -18.87
C SER A 34 18.88 -13.32 -19.44
N ARG A 35 19.32 -12.08 -19.17
CA ARG A 35 20.56 -11.50 -19.72
C ARG A 35 21.44 -10.86 -18.64
N ARG A 36 21.97 -11.66 -17.71
CA ARG A 36 23.26 -11.33 -17.08
C ARG A 36 23.98 -12.53 -16.48
N SER A 37 25.13 -12.79 -17.09
CA SER A 37 26.16 -13.76 -16.75
C SER A 37 26.98 -13.34 -15.52
N LYS A 38 27.31 -14.34 -14.69
CA LYS A 38 28.56 -14.53 -13.91
C LYS A 38 29.10 -13.31 -13.15
N THR A 39 28.67 -13.16 -11.89
CA THR A 39 29.47 -12.85 -10.68
C THR A 39 28.50 -12.61 -9.53
N GLY A 40 28.69 -13.31 -8.41
CA GLY A 40 27.78 -13.30 -7.26
C GLY A 40 27.75 -11.94 -6.55
N SER A 41 26.79 -11.10 -6.93
CA SER A 41 26.33 -9.98 -6.10
C SER A 41 24.79 -10.02 -6.09
N LYS A 42 24.21 -10.25 -4.91
CA LYS A 42 22.76 -10.21 -4.69
C LYS A 42 22.30 -8.79 -5.00
N GLN A 43 21.73 -8.55 -6.18
CA GLN A 43 21.27 -7.23 -6.58
C GLN A 43 20.05 -6.86 -5.74
N THR A 44 20.24 -6.15 -4.64
CA THR A 44 19.17 -5.75 -3.71
C THR A 44 18.29 -4.70 -4.39
N LEU A 45 17.04 -5.05 -4.72
CA LEU A 45 16.04 -4.11 -5.21
C LEU A 45 15.73 -3.09 -4.09
N ASN A 46 16.31 -1.89 -4.17
CA ASN A 46 16.14 -0.82 -3.18
C ASN A 46 14.96 0.13 -3.52
N SER A 47 13.90 -0.42 -4.10
CA SER A 47 12.65 0.27 -4.43
C SER A 47 11.47 -0.70 -4.36
N GLY A 48 10.25 -0.17 -4.27
CA GLY A 48 9.03 -0.96 -4.28
C GLY A 48 7.85 -0.28 -3.61
N VAL A 49 6.77 -1.05 -3.46
CA VAL A 49 5.56 -0.68 -2.73
C VAL A 49 5.42 -1.60 -1.52
N TYR A 50 4.93 -1.05 -0.42
CA TYR A 50 4.80 -1.76 0.84
C TYR A 50 3.48 -1.51 1.55
N VAL A 51 3.12 -2.46 2.41
CA VAL A 51 2.03 -2.34 3.38
C VAL A 51 2.60 -2.52 4.78
N LEU A 52 2.41 -1.52 5.65
CA LEU A 52 2.69 -1.64 7.09
C LEU A 52 1.44 -2.13 7.82
N GLU A 53 1.52 -3.29 8.46
CA GLU A 53 0.54 -3.70 9.46
C GLU A 53 0.96 -3.17 10.82
N ILE A 54 0.15 -2.30 11.41
CA ILE A 54 0.37 -1.69 12.71
C ILE A 54 -0.77 -2.09 13.63
N PHE A 55 -0.45 -2.61 14.81
CA PHE A 55 -1.41 -2.86 15.86
C PHE A 55 -1.37 -1.73 16.90
N ALA A 56 -2.48 -1.03 17.10
CA ALA A 56 -2.67 -0.05 18.14
C ALA A 56 -3.40 -0.70 19.33
N GLU A 57 -2.69 -0.86 20.45
CA GLU A 57 -3.24 -1.48 21.65
C GLU A 57 -4.34 -0.65 22.31
N LYS A 58 -4.27 0.68 22.16
CA LYS A 58 -5.20 1.64 22.75
C LYS A 58 -5.59 2.71 21.75
N ASN A 59 -6.72 3.38 22.03
CA ASN A 59 -7.14 4.55 21.26
C ASN A 59 -6.03 5.62 21.30
N PHE A 60 -5.87 6.35 20.20
CA PHE A 60 -4.84 7.37 20.07
C PHE A 60 -5.32 8.56 19.23
N SER A 61 -4.54 9.62 19.22
CA SER A 61 -4.74 10.77 18.34
C SER A 61 -3.44 11.07 17.59
N VAL A 62 -3.56 11.72 16.43
CA VAL A 62 -2.42 12.11 15.60
C VAL A 62 -2.31 13.63 15.55
N ARG A 63 -1.08 14.14 15.53
CA ARG A 63 -0.80 15.59 15.43
C ARG A 63 -0.79 16.09 13.98
N ILE A 64 -1.83 15.75 13.23
CA ILE A 64 -2.02 16.19 11.84
C ILE A 64 -3.20 17.15 11.82
N LYS A 65 -3.02 18.39 11.32
CA LYS A 65 -4.05 19.45 11.36
C LYS A 65 -5.41 18.98 10.82
N LYS A 66 -5.41 18.24 9.70
CA LYS A 66 -6.62 17.67 9.06
C LYS A 66 -7.40 16.69 9.95
N PHE A 67 -6.72 16.03 10.89
CA PHE A 67 -7.28 15.04 11.80
C PHE A 67 -7.32 15.53 13.26
N ALA A 68 -7.15 16.84 13.49
CA ALA A 68 -7.24 17.43 14.83
C ALA A 68 -8.58 17.10 15.49
N GLY A 69 -8.55 16.78 16.79
CA GLY A 69 -9.74 16.39 17.57
C GLY A 69 -10.28 14.99 17.28
N ARG A 70 -9.76 14.25 16.28
CA ARG A 70 -10.20 12.88 16.01
C ARG A 70 -9.48 11.87 16.89
N ILE A 71 -10.25 10.89 17.37
CA ILE A 71 -9.73 9.72 18.09
C ILE A 71 -9.72 8.52 17.13
N PHE A 72 -8.56 7.90 17.02
CA PHE A 72 -8.31 6.66 16.29
C PHE A 72 -8.50 5.50 17.26
N SER A 73 -9.29 4.50 16.87
CA SER A 73 -9.63 3.37 17.73
C SER A 73 -8.47 2.38 17.86
N ALA A 74 -8.42 1.64 18.96
CA ALA A 74 -7.57 0.46 19.10
C ALA A 74 -7.92 -0.60 18.03
N GLY A 75 -6.91 -1.29 17.51
CA GLY A 75 -7.06 -2.29 16.45
C GLY A 75 -5.91 -2.29 15.45
N TYR A 76 -6.15 -2.84 14.27
CA TYR A 76 -5.18 -2.99 13.19
C TYR A 76 -5.31 -1.85 12.19
N TYR A 77 -4.16 -1.35 11.78
CA TYR A 77 -4.00 -0.33 10.76
C TYR A 77 -3.11 -0.86 9.65
N TYR A 78 -3.54 -0.63 8.41
CA TYR A 78 -2.82 -1.01 7.20
C TYR A 78 -2.49 0.25 6.44
N TYR A 79 -1.21 0.57 6.35
CA TYR A 79 -0.73 1.74 5.61
C TYR A 79 -0.01 1.31 4.34
N ILE A 80 -0.45 1.84 3.21
CA ILE A 80 0.13 1.55 1.89
C ILE A 80 1.04 2.71 1.52
N GLY A 81 2.24 2.41 1.04
CA GLY A 81 3.15 3.44 0.58
C GLY A 81 4.19 2.89 -0.37
N SER A 82 4.92 3.78 -1.03
CA SER A 82 5.99 3.40 -1.94
C SER A 82 7.32 4.04 -1.61
N ALA A 83 8.39 3.40 -2.07
CA ALA A 83 9.73 3.94 -2.11
C ALA A 83 10.30 3.67 -3.49
N GLN A 84 10.35 4.69 -4.35
CA GLN A 84 10.92 4.54 -5.70
C GLN A 84 12.46 4.53 -5.69
N LYS A 85 13.06 4.91 -4.55
CA LYS A 85 14.48 4.76 -4.18
C LYS A 85 14.56 4.63 -2.66
N ASN A 86 15.64 4.07 -2.15
CA ASN A 86 15.94 4.00 -0.72
C ASN A 86 14.85 3.31 0.12
N LEU A 87 14.30 2.21 -0.39
CA LEU A 87 13.25 1.43 0.27
C LEU A 87 13.63 1.04 1.69
N LYS A 88 14.82 0.45 1.87
CA LYS A 88 15.30 0.04 3.20
C LYS A 88 15.29 1.22 4.16
N GLN A 89 15.91 2.34 3.76
CA GLN A 89 15.99 3.54 4.60
C GLN A 89 14.61 4.11 4.93
N ARG A 90 13.68 4.13 3.96
CA ARG A 90 12.30 4.60 4.18
C ARG A 90 11.56 3.72 5.20
N LEU A 91 11.65 2.40 5.06
CA LEU A 91 11.02 1.46 5.97
C LEU A 91 11.68 1.49 7.36
N THR A 92 13.00 1.46 7.47
CA THR A 92 13.74 1.58 8.74
C THR A 92 13.32 2.84 9.48
N ARG A 93 13.18 3.95 8.75
CA ARG A 93 12.67 5.19 9.34
C ARG A 93 11.24 5.04 9.85
N HIS A 94 10.31 4.47 9.07
CA HIS A 94 8.94 4.26 9.56
C HIS A 94 8.91 3.39 10.82
N LEU A 95 9.81 2.41 10.94
CA LEU A 95 9.93 1.58 12.15
C LEU A 95 10.54 2.32 13.36
N SER A 96 11.42 3.30 13.14
CA SER A 96 12.07 4.05 14.23
C SER A 96 11.06 4.82 15.09
N LYS A 97 11.11 4.68 16.41
CA LYS A 97 10.26 5.45 17.33
C LYS A 97 10.72 6.88 17.53
N ASN A 98 12.03 7.10 17.51
CA ASN A 98 12.65 8.39 17.77
C ASN A 98 13.12 8.97 16.45
N LYS A 99 12.30 9.85 15.86
CA LYS A 99 12.57 10.52 14.59
C LYS A 99 11.85 11.85 14.51
N ILE A 100 12.41 12.78 13.74
CA ILE A 100 11.66 13.96 13.29
C ILE A 100 10.54 13.45 12.38
N ILE A 101 9.31 13.93 12.54
CA ILE A 101 8.15 13.50 11.75
C ILE A 101 8.18 14.16 10.38
N HIS A 102 8.13 13.38 9.29
CA HIS A 102 8.07 13.91 7.92
C HIS A 102 6.85 13.39 7.14
N TRP A 103 6.45 12.13 7.37
CA TRP A 103 5.32 11.52 6.66
C TRP A 103 4.10 11.37 7.57
N HIS A 104 2.90 11.34 7.01
CA HIS A 104 1.67 11.15 7.79
C HIS A 104 1.72 9.88 8.66
N ILE A 105 2.26 8.77 8.13
CA ILE A 105 2.42 7.52 8.88
C ILE A 105 3.40 7.63 10.05
N ASP A 106 4.33 8.60 10.04
CA ASP A 106 5.25 8.83 11.15
C ASP A 106 4.48 9.26 12.42
N HIS A 107 3.38 9.99 12.28
CA HIS A 107 2.53 10.37 13.42
C HIS A 107 1.87 9.16 14.11
N ILE A 108 1.71 8.04 13.41
CA ILE A 108 1.16 6.79 13.98
C ILE A 108 2.30 5.92 14.52
N THR A 109 3.36 5.75 13.74
CA THR A 109 4.46 4.85 14.08
C THR A 109 5.35 5.35 15.21
N THR A 110 5.38 6.66 15.49
CA THR A 110 6.10 7.23 16.64
C THR A 110 5.36 7.05 17.98
N ILE A 111 4.08 6.69 17.95
CA ILE A 111 3.31 6.41 19.17
C ILE A 111 3.82 5.09 19.77
N LYS A 112 4.23 5.14 21.04
CA LYS A 112 4.88 4.00 21.73
C LYS A 112 4.00 2.75 21.79
N SER A 113 2.70 2.91 22.00
CA SER A 113 1.73 1.80 22.07
C SER A 113 1.30 1.22 20.71
N ASN A 114 1.77 1.81 19.60
CA ASN A 114 1.44 1.33 18.26
C ASN A 114 2.61 0.47 17.76
N ILE A 115 2.38 -0.82 17.51
CA ILE A 115 3.44 -1.77 17.19
C ILE A 115 3.29 -2.22 15.74
N THR A 116 4.31 -1.98 14.91
CA THR A 116 4.36 -2.59 13.57
C THR A 116 4.55 -4.10 13.73
N LYS A 117 3.64 -4.90 13.17
CA LYS A 117 3.63 -6.36 13.29
C LYS A 117 4.18 -7.05 12.05
N SER A 118 3.98 -6.48 10.88
CA SER A 118 4.44 -7.06 9.61
C SER A 118 4.59 -5.97 8.56
N ILE A 119 5.48 -6.23 7.61
CA ILE A 119 5.70 -5.41 6.42
C ILE A 119 5.53 -6.31 5.21
N PHE A 120 4.61 -5.97 4.31
CA PHE A 120 4.47 -6.63 3.02
C PHE A 120 5.16 -5.79 1.98
N ILE A 121 5.97 -6.39 1.12
CA ILE A 121 6.78 -5.65 0.15
C ILE A 121 6.66 -6.31 -1.22
N SER A 122 6.34 -5.50 -2.24
CA SER A 122 6.57 -5.83 -3.64
C SER A 122 7.81 -5.08 -4.11
N PHE A 123 8.94 -5.79 -4.28
CA PHE A 123 10.20 -5.17 -4.68
C PHE A 123 10.18 -4.73 -6.14
N GLY A 124 10.84 -3.61 -6.45
CA GLY A 124 11.00 -3.09 -7.81
C GLY A 124 9.70 -2.61 -8.47
N SER A 125 8.57 -2.59 -7.75
CA SER A 125 7.29 -2.16 -8.31
C SER A 125 7.21 -0.64 -8.45
N SER A 126 6.53 -0.19 -9.52
CA SER A 126 6.27 1.22 -9.76
C SER A 126 5.34 1.82 -8.71
N LYS A 127 5.29 3.16 -8.66
CA LYS A 127 4.37 3.90 -7.79
C LYS A 127 2.89 3.61 -8.12
N ASP A 128 2.58 3.24 -9.37
CA ASP A 128 1.18 2.95 -9.77
C ASP A 128 0.58 1.79 -8.98
N LEU A 129 1.40 0.82 -8.57
CA LEU A 129 0.96 -0.30 -7.74
C LEU A 129 0.49 0.16 -6.35
N GLU A 130 1.00 1.28 -5.81
CA GLU A 130 0.52 1.89 -4.55
C GLU A 130 -0.96 2.26 -4.66
N CYS A 131 -1.34 2.88 -5.76
CA CYS A 131 -2.71 3.27 -6.06
C CYS A 131 -3.62 2.05 -6.21
N GLU A 132 -3.16 1.07 -6.99
CA GLU A 132 -3.91 -0.15 -7.26
C GLU A 132 -4.18 -0.92 -5.95
N LEU A 133 -3.14 -1.08 -5.12
CA LEU A 133 -3.25 -1.68 -3.80
C LEU A 133 -4.24 -0.93 -2.91
N ALA A 134 -4.18 0.40 -2.86
CA ALA A 134 -5.12 1.19 -2.07
C ALA A 134 -6.57 0.98 -2.50
N ASN A 135 -6.84 0.97 -3.80
CA ASN A 135 -8.18 0.72 -4.33
C ASN A 135 -8.64 -0.71 -4.06
N CYS A 136 -7.75 -1.70 -4.14
CA CYS A 136 -8.08 -3.08 -3.77
C CYS A 136 -8.37 -3.22 -2.27
N PHE A 137 -7.63 -2.53 -1.39
CA PHE A 137 -7.88 -2.55 0.05
C PHE A 137 -9.26 -2.00 0.43
N GLU A 138 -9.77 -1.00 -0.29
CA GLU A 138 -11.13 -0.51 -0.10
C GLU A 138 -12.19 -1.60 -0.35
N GLN A 139 -11.88 -2.61 -1.16
CA GLN A 139 -12.80 -3.70 -1.52
C GLN A 139 -12.67 -4.93 -0.62
N ILE A 140 -11.70 -4.99 0.29
CA ILE A 140 -11.50 -6.14 1.17
C ILE A 140 -12.59 -6.15 2.26
N HIS A 141 -13.41 -7.22 2.30
CA HIS A 141 -14.54 -7.39 3.23
C HIS A 141 -14.23 -7.23 4.74
N ASN A 142 -12.96 -7.31 5.14
CA ASN A 142 -12.52 -7.21 6.54
C ASN A 142 -11.92 -5.86 6.91
N ILE A 143 -11.95 -4.87 6.02
CA ILE A 143 -11.60 -3.48 6.35
C ILE A 143 -12.85 -2.79 6.87
N ASP A 144 -12.80 -2.34 8.12
CA ASP A 144 -13.94 -1.66 8.76
C ASP A 144 -14.06 -0.21 8.29
N ARG A 145 -12.92 0.44 8.01
CA ARG A 145 -12.90 1.86 7.67
C ARG A 145 -11.65 2.28 6.89
N SER A 146 -11.88 3.03 5.82
CA SER A 146 -10.87 3.85 5.14
C SER A 146 -10.72 5.21 5.83
N ILE A 147 -9.50 5.64 6.18
CA ILE A 147 -9.26 6.94 6.83
C ILE A 147 -9.08 8.00 5.75
N LEU A 148 -10.19 8.53 5.24
CA LEU A 148 -10.19 9.45 4.09
C LEU A 148 -9.15 10.57 4.20
N GLY A 149 -8.36 10.68 3.15
CA GLY A 149 -7.39 11.73 2.97
C GLY A 149 -6.11 11.60 3.78
N PHE A 150 -5.81 10.41 4.31
CA PHE A 150 -4.58 10.10 5.02
C PHE A 150 -3.53 9.60 4.03
N GLY A 151 -2.33 10.18 4.05
CA GLY A 151 -1.20 9.72 3.23
C GLY A 151 -1.29 10.00 1.73
N ASN A 152 -2.46 10.41 1.20
CA ASN A 152 -2.70 10.54 -0.24
C ASN A 152 -2.32 11.92 -0.85
N SER A 153 -1.61 12.78 -0.13
CA SER A 153 -1.25 14.12 -0.63
C SER A 153 -0.41 14.10 -1.91
N ASP A 154 0.36 13.04 -2.13
CA ASP A 154 1.24 12.88 -3.29
C ASP A 154 0.60 12.02 -4.40
N SER A 155 -0.71 11.73 -4.31
CA SER A 155 -1.40 10.80 -5.21
C SER A 155 -2.90 11.13 -5.35
N ASN A 156 -3.37 11.44 -6.56
CA ASN A 156 -4.80 11.69 -6.84
C ASN A 156 -5.61 10.42 -7.15
N CYS A 157 -4.99 9.24 -7.05
CA CYS A 157 -5.54 7.97 -7.53
C CYS A 157 -6.33 7.17 -6.47
N SER A 158 -6.23 7.54 -5.18
CA SER A 158 -6.93 6.90 -4.08
C SER A 158 -7.45 7.93 -3.07
N SER A 159 -8.55 7.60 -2.40
CA SER A 159 -9.15 8.46 -1.39
C SER A 159 -8.32 8.47 -0.09
N THR A 160 -7.49 7.45 0.13
CA THR A 160 -6.63 7.27 1.30
C THR A 160 -5.54 6.21 1.05
N HIS A 161 -4.53 6.20 1.93
CA HIS A 161 -3.54 5.14 2.07
C HIS A 161 -3.54 4.48 3.45
N LEU A 162 -4.52 4.79 4.30
CA LEU A 162 -4.64 4.22 5.63
C LEU A 162 -6.01 3.58 5.84
N PHE A 163 -5.97 2.31 6.21
CA PHE A 163 -7.15 1.48 6.46
C PHE A 163 -7.14 0.96 7.89
N PHE A 164 -8.32 0.86 8.49
CA PHE A 164 -8.53 0.36 9.84
C PHE A 164 -9.38 -0.91 9.82
N SER A 165 -9.01 -1.85 10.68
CA SER A 165 -9.84 -3.00 11.04
C SER A 165 -9.69 -3.32 12.52
N LYS A 166 -10.79 -3.65 13.19
CA LYS A 166 -10.82 -4.08 14.58
C LYS A 166 -10.15 -5.44 14.75
N LYS A 167 -10.17 -6.28 13.72
CA LYS A 167 -9.54 -7.60 13.71
C LYS A 167 -8.41 -7.63 12.69
N LYS A 168 -7.48 -8.56 12.89
CA LYS A 168 -6.43 -8.81 11.92
C LYS A 168 -7.06 -9.33 10.63
N ILE A 169 -6.69 -8.77 9.47
CA ILE A 169 -7.16 -9.31 8.19
C ILE A 169 -6.47 -10.63 7.85
N VAL A 170 -7.16 -11.49 7.11
CA VAL A 170 -6.56 -12.70 6.53
C VAL A 170 -5.84 -12.33 5.24
N TYR A 171 -4.52 -12.55 5.20
CA TYR A 171 -3.68 -12.11 4.08
C TYR A 171 -3.86 -12.90 2.78
N SER A 172 -4.67 -13.96 2.77
CA SER A 172 -4.88 -14.79 1.58
C SER A 172 -5.33 -13.96 0.37
N HIS A 173 -6.18 -12.97 0.60
CA HIS A 173 -6.65 -12.04 -0.44
C HIS A 173 -5.53 -11.11 -0.94
N LEU A 174 -4.64 -10.67 -0.06
CA LEU A 174 -3.51 -9.82 -0.43
C LEU A 174 -2.51 -10.59 -1.32
N PHE A 175 -2.18 -11.81 -0.91
CA PHE A 175 -1.25 -12.68 -1.64
C PHE A 175 -1.84 -13.20 -2.95
N SER A 176 -3.16 -13.42 -3.03
CA SER A 176 -3.80 -13.82 -4.29
C SER A 176 -3.80 -12.71 -5.33
N LEU A 177 -3.82 -11.44 -4.89
CA LEU A 177 -3.78 -10.29 -5.79
C LEU A 177 -2.33 -9.99 -6.24
N TYR A 178 -1.34 -10.22 -5.36
CA TYR A 178 0.05 -9.85 -5.61
C TYR A 178 1.01 -10.97 -5.21
N GLN A 179 1.14 -11.97 -6.09
CA GLN A 179 1.95 -13.18 -5.87
C GLN A 179 3.43 -12.88 -5.55
N SER A 180 3.94 -11.70 -5.95
CA SER A 180 5.33 -11.27 -5.72
C SER A 180 5.55 -10.61 -4.37
N MET A 181 4.52 -10.42 -3.53
CA MET A 181 4.71 -9.80 -2.22
C MET A 181 5.37 -10.74 -1.22
N VAL A 182 6.41 -10.24 -0.58
CA VAL A 182 7.10 -10.90 0.53
C VAL A 182 6.64 -10.27 1.84
N ARG A 183 6.40 -11.10 2.86
CA ARG A 183 6.14 -10.65 4.23
C ARG A 183 7.41 -10.69 5.05
N LEU A 184 7.72 -9.60 5.74
CA LEU A 184 8.81 -9.46 6.69
C LEU A 184 8.27 -9.10 8.08
N ILE A 185 8.98 -9.53 9.11
CA ILE A 185 8.81 -9.04 10.47
C ILE A 185 9.77 -7.84 10.65
N PRO A 186 9.44 -6.81 11.45
CA PRO A 186 10.31 -5.64 11.61
C PRO A 186 11.78 -5.95 11.97
N SER A 187 12.05 -7.04 12.69
CA SER A 187 13.40 -7.52 13.02
C SER A 187 14.23 -7.89 11.79
N ASP A 188 13.56 -8.26 10.70
CA ASP A 188 14.22 -8.80 9.51
C ASP A 188 14.58 -7.69 8.52
N ILE A 189 14.28 -6.43 8.85
CA ILE A 189 14.48 -5.33 7.92
C ILE A 189 15.95 -5.09 7.57
N ASP A 190 16.86 -5.44 8.48
CA ASP A 190 18.30 -5.32 8.23
C ASP A 190 18.80 -6.33 7.19
N THR A 191 18.01 -7.35 6.87
CA THR A 191 18.30 -8.36 5.84
C THR A 191 17.93 -7.93 4.41
N LEU A 192 17.25 -6.78 4.26
CA LEU A 192 16.99 -6.11 2.97
C LEU A 192 18.27 -5.57 2.32
#